data_AF-A0A2G2XHX0-F1
#
_entry.id   AF-A0A2G2XHX0-F1
#
_cell.length_a   1.000
_cell.length_b   1.000
_cell.length_c   1.000
_cell.angle_alpha   90.00
_cell.angle_beta   90.00
_cell.angle_gamma   90.00
#
_symmetry.space_group_name_H-M   'P 1'
#
loop_
_entity.id
_entity.type
_entity.pdbx_description
1 polymer ?
#
loop_
_entity_poly.entity_id
_entity_poly.type
_entity_poly.pdbx_seq_one_letter_code
_entity_poly.pdbx_strand_id
1 'polypeptide(L)'
;MVSEDAEMQSSDKNVLQLLDSTDSYLLLMNSLSSSLRQGWLELASARHSMGASRISSALFDLKSHSAATTLQLNHQDAGPELEKSHFSLCKWASSESSKSCSEEAKFEEDKLLQKKSISPKSLNQEGLSNSEVQEEVSEAQETTESPLTLEDQARKERLKSLSMFGVLVCPKLRAAQSSFETALETLVEVANKRADLLNAYDQVREHMKTTK
;
A
#
# COMPACT_ATOMS: atom_id res chain seq x y z
N MET A 1 42.10 33.04 4.78
CA MET A 1 42.77 31.74 4.61
C MET A 1 42.04 30.59 5.30
N VAL A 2 41.80 30.56 6.62
CA VAL A 2 41.07 29.41 7.23
C VAL A 2 39.57 29.36 6.84
N SER A 3 38.97 30.49 6.47
CA SER A 3 37.53 30.58 6.13
C SER A 3 37.18 30.14 4.70
N GLU A 4 38.09 30.31 3.73
CA GLU A 4 37.83 29.99 2.31
C GLU A 4 37.87 28.48 2.05
N ASP A 5 38.78 27.77 2.72
CA ASP A 5 38.88 26.30 2.63
C ASP A 5 37.64 25.60 3.21
N ALA A 6 36.99 26.21 4.22
CA ALA A 6 35.79 25.67 4.86
C ALA A 6 34.53 25.85 3.99
N GLU A 7 34.38 27.00 3.32
CA GLU A 7 33.27 27.23 2.39
C GLU A 7 33.36 26.33 1.15
N MET A 8 34.56 26.16 0.59
CA MET A 8 34.77 25.29 -0.58
C MET A 8 34.44 23.82 -0.27
N GLN A 9 34.82 23.32 0.92
CA GLN A 9 34.45 21.98 1.38
C GLN A 9 32.94 21.81 1.58
N SER A 10 32.23 22.85 2.02
CA SER A 10 30.77 22.80 2.20
C SER A 10 30.02 22.73 0.86
N SER A 11 30.52 23.44 -0.16
CA SER A 11 29.99 23.40 -1.53
C SER A 11 30.12 22.01 -2.14
N ASP A 12 31.32 21.43 -2.08
CA ASP A 12 31.58 20.10 -2.63
C ASP A 12 30.72 19.04 -1.95
N LYS A 13 30.50 19.17 -0.63
CA LYS A 13 29.60 18.29 0.12
C LYS A 13 28.15 18.37 -0.38
N ASN A 14 27.64 19.57 -0.68
CA ASN A 14 26.28 19.74 -1.21
C ASN A 14 26.14 19.14 -2.61
N VAL A 15 27.16 19.27 -3.46
CA VAL A 15 27.19 18.66 -4.79
C VAL A 15 27.23 17.13 -4.69
N LEU A 16 28.04 16.57 -3.80
CA LEU A 16 28.07 15.12 -3.55
C LEU A 16 26.71 14.62 -3.06
N GLN A 17 26.09 15.31 -2.11
CA GLN A 17 24.76 14.96 -1.61
C GLN A 17 23.69 15.02 -2.71
N LEU A 18 23.78 15.98 -3.64
CA LEU A 18 22.90 16.07 -4.80
C LEU A 18 23.08 14.85 -5.73
N LEU A 19 24.33 14.47 -6.02
CA LEU A 19 24.63 13.31 -6.86
C LEU A 19 24.16 12.01 -6.22
N ASP A 20 24.42 11.81 -4.93
CA ASP A 20 23.98 10.62 -4.17
C ASP A 20 22.44 10.54 -4.11
N SER A 21 21.77 11.68 -3.93
CA SER A 21 20.31 11.75 -3.93
C SER A 21 19.73 11.44 -5.32
N THR A 22 20.42 11.87 -6.38
CA THR A 22 20.03 11.60 -7.77
C THR A 22 20.15 10.11 -8.08
N ASP A 23 21.27 9.50 -7.73
CA ASP A 23 21.49 8.06 -7.94
C ASP A 23 20.45 7.22 -7.18
N SER A 24 20.24 7.53 -5.90
CA SER A 24 19.22 6.89 -5.06
C SER A 24 17.82 7.01 -5.68
N TYR A 25 17.46 8.19 -6.19
CA TYR A 25 16.18 8.41 -6.87
C TYR A 25 16.05 7.56 -8.14
N LEU A 26 17.09 7.48 -8.97
CA LEU A 26 17.08 6.67 -10.19
C LEU A 26 16.98 5.16 -9.89
N LEU A 27 17.67 4.67 -8.86
CA LEU A 27 17.55 3.30 -8.40
C LEU A 27 16.12 2.98 -7.95
N LEU A 28 15.50 3.86 -7.16
CA LEU A 28 14.10 3.70 -6.74
C LEU A 28 13.13 3.73 -7.93
N MET A 29 13.33 4.63 -8.89
CA MET A 29 12.52 4.67 -10.12
C MET A 29 12.63 3.39 -10.95
N ASN A 30 13.82 2.81 -11.04
CA ASN A 30 14.04 1.52 -11.69
C ASN A 30 13.34 0.38 -10.94
N SER A 31 13.45 0.35 -9.61
CA SER A 31 12.76 -0.62 -8.75
C SER A 31 11.24 -0.53 -8.90
N LEU A 32 10.68 0.68 -8.80
CA LEU A 32 9.26 0.96 -9.03
C LEU A 32 8.81 0.45 -10.41
N SER A 33 9.59 0.75 -11.45
CA SER A 33 9.28 0.31 -12.81
C SER A 33 9.34 -1.21 -12.97
N SER A 34 10.21 -1.90 -12.22
CA SER A 34 10.27 -3.36 -12.18
C SER A 34 9.02 -3.95 -11.52
N SER A 35 8.68 -3.47 -10.33
CA SER A 35 7.50 -3.90 -9.57
C SER A 35 6.20 -3.68 -10.34
N LEU A 36 6.06 -2.53 -11.02
CA LEU A 36 4.90 -2.26 -11.89
C LEU A 36 4.83 -3.24 -13.06
N ARG A 37 5.94 -3.49 -13.77
CA ARG A 37 5.96 -4.45 -14.90
C ARG A 37 5.59 -5.86 -14.43
N GLN A 38 6.12 -6.28 -13.29
CA GLN A 38 5.80 -7.57 -12.68
C GLN A 38 4.31 -7.65 -12.33
N GLY A 39 3.76 -6.64 -11.66
CA GLY A 39 2.35 -6.58 -11.29
C GLY A 39 1.41 -6.61 -12.49
N TRP A 40 1.72 -5.86 -13.55
CA TRP A 40 0.93 -5.89 -14.79
C TRP A 40 1.00 -7.24 -15.51
N LEU A 41 2.16 -7.89 -15.54
CA LEU A 41 2.33 -9.21 -16.14
C LEU A 41 1.57 -10.29 -15.37
N GLU A 42 1.63 -10.25 -14.04
CA GLU A 42 0.89 -11.16 -13.16
C GLU A 42 -0.62 -10.93 -13.26
N LEU A 43 -1.06 -9.68 -13.36
CA LEU A 43 -2.47 -9.34 -13.58
C LEU A 43 -2.96 -9.85 -14.94
N ALA A 44 -2.16 -9.68 -16.00
CA ALA A 44 -2.48 -10.22 -17.32
C ALA A 44 -2.56 -11.75 -17.30
N SER A 45 -1.64 -12.41 -16.60
CA SER A 45 -1.66 -13.86 -16.40
C SER A 45 -2.90 -14.33 -15.62
N ALA A 46 -3.28 -13.59 -14.58
CA ALA A 46 -4.50 -13.83 -13.82
C ALA A 46 -5.75 -13.71 -14.71
N ARG A 47 -5.86 -12.63 -15.49
CA ARG A 47 -6.95 -12.41 -16.47
C ARG A 47 -7.05 -13.56 -17.47
N HIS A 48 -5.92 -14.03 -17.99
CA HIS A 48 -5.89 -15.15 -18.92
C HIS A 48 -6.44 -16.43 -18.28
N SER A 49 -6.00 -16.74 -17.06
CA SER A 49 -6.43 -17.95 -16.35
C SER A 49 -7.88 -17.92 -15.84
N MET A 50 -8.37 -16.76 -15.40
CA MET A 50 -9.70 -16.61 -14.77
C MET A 50 -10.79 -16.25 -15.80
N GLY A 51 -10.41 -15.82 -16.99
CA GLY A 51 -11.30 -15.29 -18.01
C GLY A 51 -11.49 -13.78 -17.91
N ALA A 52 -11.64 -13.13 -19.07
CA ALA A 52 -11.68 -11.67 -19.18
C ALA A 52 -12.90 -11.01 -18.50
N SER A 53 -13.95 -11.76 -18.18
CA SER A 53 -15.14 -11.25 -17.48
C SER A 53 -14.93 -11.10 -15.97
N ARG A 54 -14.05 -11.91 -15.36
CA ARG A 54 -13.84 -11.92 -13.91
C ARG A 54 -12.88 -10.84 -13.42
N ILE A 55 -11.97 -10.40 -14.26
CA ILE A 55 -11.07 -9.28 -13.95
C ILE A 55 -11.30 -8.27 -15.07
N SER A 56 -12.29 -7.40 -14.89
CA SER A 56 -12.73 -6.42 -15.87
C SER A 56 -13.06 -5.10 -15.19
N SER A 57 -12.89 -4.00 -15.91
CA SER A 57 -13.32 -2.69 -15.44
C SER A 57 -14.83 -2.60 -15.23
N ALA A 58 -15.61 -3.48 -15.87
CA ALA A 58 -17.05 -3.56 -15.67
C ALA A 58 -17.46 -4.01 -14.25
N LEU A 59 -16.53 -4.58 -13.46
CA LEU A 59 -16.76 -4.95 -12.06
C LEU A 59 -16.49 -3.79 -11.09
N PHE A 60 -15.93 -2.69 -11.57
CA PHE A 60 -15.75 -1.51 -10.74
C PHE A 60 -17.11 -0.83 -10.57
N ASP A 61 -17.63 -0.88 -9.35
CA ASP A 61 -18.72 -0.02 -8.94
C ASP A 61 -18.18 1.41 -8.95
N LEU A 62 -18.80 2.30 -9.74
CA LEU A 62 -18.37 3.71 -9.84
C LEU A 62 -18.81 4.54 -8.61
N LYS A 63 -19.26 3.86 -7.55
CA LYS A 63 -19.60 4.47 -6.27
C LYS A 63 -18.35 4.92 -5.53
N SER A 64 -18.55 5.90 -4.65
CA SER A 64 -17.50 6.34 -3.73
C SER A 64 -17.20 5.23 -2.72
N HIS A 65 -15.94 4.83 -2.63
CA HIS A 65 -15.44 3.89 -1.64
C HIS A 65 -14.27 4.50 -0.90
N SER A 66 -14.15 4.22 0.40
CA SER A 66 -12.96 4.59 1.15
C SER A 66 -11.75 3.84 0.59
N ALA A 67 -10.62 4.54 0.41
CA ALA A 67 -9.41 3.93 -0.10
C ALA A 67 -8.83 2.99 0.96
N ALA A 68 -8.55 1.75 0.56
CA ALA A 68 -7.92 0.77 1.44
C ALA A 68 -6.49 1.16 1.84
N THR A 69 -5.82 2.00 1.05
CA THR A 69 -4.48 2.52 1.34
C THR A 69 -4.48 4.02 1.17
N THR A 70 -4.00 4.74 2.18
CA THR A 70 -3.96 6.21 2.20
C THR A 70 -2.54 6.72 2.40
N LEU A 71 -2.29 7.96 2.00
CA LEU A 71 -1.03 8.65 2.21
C LEU A 71 -1.19 9.63 3.37
N GLN A 72 -0.29 9.58 4.35
CA GLN A 72 -0.19 10.58 5.39
C GLN A 72 1.04 11.44 5.13
N LEU A 73 0.87 12.76 5.29
CA LEU A 73 1.97 13.70 5.22
C LEU A 73 2.34 14.09 6.66
N ASN A 74 3.58 13.79 7.03
CA ASN A 74 4.14 14.15 8.32
C ASN A 74 4.99 15.40 8.13
N HIS A 75 4.59 16.49 8.76
CA HIS A 75 5.44 17.66 8.93
C HIS A 75 6.37 17.40 10.12
N GLN A 76 7.66 17.21 9.87
CA GLN A 76 8.63 17.24 10.95
C GLN A 76 8.91 18.70 11.32
N ASP A 77 8.46 19.10 12.51
CA ASP A 77 8.59 20.42 13.09
C ASP A 77 10.05 20.63 13.56
N ALA A 78 10.97 20.71 12.61
CA ALA A 78 12.41 20.83 12.84
C ALA A 78 12.86 22.29 12.75
N GLY A 79 12.26 23.20 13.52
CA GLY A 79 12.71 24.58 13.64
C GLY A 79 12.74 25.40 12.32
N PRO A 80 13.25 26.64 12.33
CA PRO A 80 13.22 27.55 11.18
C PRO A 80 14.11 27.13 9.99
N GLU A 81 14.90 26.06 10.11
CA GLU A 81 15.66 25.48 9.00
C GLU A 81 14.88 24.30 8.39
N LEU A 82 14.03 24.65 7.44
CA LEU A 82 13.52 23.79 6.38
C LEU A 82 12.62 22.63 6.82
N GLU A 83 11.33 22.97 6.92
CA GLU A 83 10.21 22.05 7.09
C GLU A 83 10.27 20.88 6.12
N LYS A 84 10.78 19.74 6.60
CA LYS A 84 10.91 18.52 5.79
C LYS A 84 9.60 17.74 5.85
N SER A 85 8.78 17.92 4.83
CA SER A 85 7.59 17.08 4.62
C SER A 85 8.01 15.66 4.28
N HIS A 86 7.51 14.68 5.04
CA HIS A 86 7.76 13.25 4.81
C HIS A 86 6.45 12.50 4.61
N PHE A 87 6.32 11.80 3.49
CA PHE A 87 5.17 10.97 3.18
C PHE A 87 5.30 9.59 3.83
N SER A 88 4.23 9.11 4.45
CA SER A 88 4.11 7.74 4.96
C SER A 88 2.88 7.06 4.37
N LEU A 89 3.03 5.78 4.03
CA LEU A 89 1.94 4.96 3.50
C LEU A 89 1.19 4.29 4.65
N CYS A 90 -0.13 4.43 4.68
CA CYS A 90 -1.00 3.76 5.64
C CYS A 90 -1.80 2.70 4.90
N LYS A 91 -1.39 1.45 5.06
CA LYS A 91 -2.00 0.31 4.38
C LYS A 91 -3.16 -0.24 5.21
N TRP A 92 -4.24 -0.58 4.52
CA TRP A 92 -5.38 -1.34 5.04
C TRP A 92 -5.99 -0.74 6.32
N ALA A 93 -5.93 0.59 6.46
CA ALA A 93 -6.26 1.28 7.70
C ALA A 93 -7.70 0.97 8.15
N SER A 94 -7.83 0.22 9.23
CA SER A 94 -9.03 0.28 10.07
C SER A 94 -9.10 1.70 10.59
N SER A 95 -10.17 2.43 10.22
CA SER A 95 -10.43 3.75 10.76
C SER A 95 -10.76 3.62 12.25
N GLU A 96 -9.74 3.68 13.12
CA GLU A 96 -9.96 3.90 14.54
C GLU A 96 -8.93 4.90 15.12
N SER A 97 -9.40 6.14 15.26
CA SER A 97 -8.75 7.33 15.88
C SER A 97 -7.59 7.96 15.10
N SER A 98 -7.57 9.27 14.81
CA SER A 98 -7.95 10.40 15.66
C SER A 98 -8.54 11.58 14.85
N LYS A 99 -9.50 12.26 15.49
CA LYS A 99 -10.20 13.50 15.14
C LYS A 99 -9.61 14.35 14.00
N SER A 100 -10.22 14.27 12.81
CA SER A 100 -10.90 15.40 12.13
C SER A 100 -11.18 15.10 10.64
N CYS A 101 -12.39 14.65 10.33
CA CYS A 101 -13.23 15.29 9.31
C CYS A 101 -14.65 14.72 9.37
N SER A 102 -15.59 15.64 9.18
CA SER A 102 -17.00 15.59 9.56
C SER A 102 -17.89 14.75 8.64
N GLU A 103 -18.97 14.26 9.27
CA GLU A 103 -20.32 14.00 8.75
C GLU A 103 -20.57 12.95 7.65
N GLU A 104 -21.16 11.83 8.13
CA GLU A 104 -22.41 11.22 7.65
C GLU A 104 -22.38 10.30 6.40
N ALA A 105 -22.45 9.00 6.67
CA ALA A 105 -23.64 8.20 6.33
C ALA A 105 -23.60 6.86 7.09
N LYS A 106 -24.61 6.61 7.93
CA LYS A 106 -24.85 5.31 8.57
C LYS A 106 -25.26 4.31 7.49
N PHE A 107 -24.58 3.16 7.42
CA PHE A 107 -25.14 1.97 6.76
C PHE A 107 -25.45 0.92 7.83
N GLU A 108 -26.74 0.84 8.14
CA GLU A 108 -27.43 -0.31 8.69
C GLU A 108 -27.64 -1.31 7.55
N GLU A 109 -26.96 -2.45 7.57
CA GLU A 109 -27.48 -3.66 6.93
C GLU A 109 -26.84 -4.88 7.60
N ASP A 110 -27.34 -5.20 8.79
CA ASP A 110 -27.27 -6.56 9.32
C ASP A 110 -28.68 -7.18 9.27
N LYS A 111 -28.74 -8.48 8.96
CA LYS A 111 -29.93 -9.36 8.89
C LYS A 111 -30.77 -9.34 7.60
N LEU A 112 -30.33 -10.06 6.56
CA LEU A 112 -31.29 -10.86 5.78
C LEU A 112 -30.68 -11.94 4.87
N LEU A 113 -30.15 -13.05 5.38
CA LEU A 113 -30.14 -14.35 4.66
C LEU A 113 -30.07 -15.54 5.63
N GLN A 114 -31.05 -15.67 6.52
CA GLN A 114 -31.44 -16.99 7.04
C GLN A 114 -32.77 -17.39 6.42
N LYS A 115 -32.73 -18.14 5.32
CA LYS A 115 -33.88 -18.90 4.85
C LYS A 115 -33.47 -20.33 4.55
N LYS A 116 -33.85 -21.20 5.49
CA LYS A 116 -34.01 -22.65 5.29
C LYS A 116 -34.75 -22.90 3.98
N SER A 117 -34.17 -23.73 3.12
CA SER A 117 -34.95 -24.47 2.12
C SER A 117 -34.72 -25.96 2.30
N ILE A 118 -35.83 -26.62 2.60
CA ILE A 118 -36.04 -28.04 2.81
C ILE A 118 -35.69 -28.82 1.53
N SER A 119 -34.93 -29.90 1.66
CA SER A 119 -34.61 -30.85 0.58
C SER A 119 -35.85 -31.54 0.00
N PRO A 120 -35.74 -32.10 -1.23
CA PRO A 120 -35.92 -33.55 -1.32
C PRO A 120 -34.89 -34.28 -2.22
N LYS A 121 -34.28 -35.27 -1.58
CA LYS A 121 -33.74 -36.59 -2.00
C LYS A 121 -33.85 -37.06 -3.47
N SER A 122 -32.70 -37.40 -4.07
CA SER A 122 -32.45 -38.61 -4.90
C SER A 122 -30.96 -38.97 -4.79
N LEU A 123 -30.55 -39.93 -3.94
CA LEU A 123 -30.33 -41.35 -4.26
C LEU A 123 -29.45 -41.62 -5.52
N ASN A 124 -28.13 -41.77 -5.35
CA ASN A 124 -27.41 -43.05 -5.53
C ASN A 124 -25.86 -42.90 -5.47
N GLN A 125 -25.26 -43.86 -4.74
CA GLN A 125 -23.88 -44.40 -4.78
C GLN A 125 -22.69 -43.51 -4.39
N GLU A 126 -22.13 -43.66 -3.18
CA GLU A 126 -21.17 -44.69 -2.70
C GLU A 126 -19.71 -44.33 -3.03
N GLY A 127 -18.92 -44.03 -1.99
CA GLY A 127 -17.48 -43.81 -2.13
C GLY A 127 -16.80 -43.03 -0.99
N LEU A 128 -16.76 -43.63 0.21
CA LEU A 128 -15.84 -43.44 1.33
C LEU A 128 -14.65 -42.45 1.20
N SER A 129 -14.57 -41.45 2.11
CA SER A 129 -13.54 -41.34 3.18
C SER A 129 -13.22 -39.90 3.58
N ASN A 130 -13.60 -39.58 4.83
CA ASN A 130 -12.90 -38.80 5.87
C ASN A 130 -12.01 -37.60 5.51
N SER A 131 -12.39 -36.41 5.98
CA SER A 131 -11.50 -35.55 6.77
C SER A 131 -12.33 -34.48 7.49
N GLU A 132 -12.62 -34.75 8.76
CA GLU A 132 -13.10 -33.75 9.71
C GLU A 132 -11.90 -32.90 10.13
N VAL A 133 -11.94 -31.60 9.82
CA VAL A 133 -11.22 -30.59 10.62
C VAL A 133 -12.21 -29.44 10.80
N GLN A 134 -12.85 -29.44 11.97
CA GLN A 134 -13.55 -28.29 12.51
C GLN A 134 -12.50 -27.21 12.85
N GLU A 135 -12.56 -26.04 12.21
CA GLU A 135 -11.96 -24.84 12.77
C GLU A 135 -12.93 -24.28 13.82
N GLU A 136 -12.60 -24.46 15.09
CA GLU A 136 -13.23 -23.74 16.17
C GLU A 136 -12.80 -22.26 16.14
N VAL A 137 -13.75 -21.39 15.84
CA VAL A 137 -13.64 -19.95 16.08
C VAL A 137 -13.86 -19.74 17.58
N SER A 138 -12.77 -19.57 18.33
CA SER A 138 -12.83 -19.02 19.69
C SER A 138 -12.54 -17.53 19.64
N GLU A 139 -13.59 -16.74 19.82
CA GLU A 139 -13.53 -15.33 20.16
C GLU A 139 -13.03 -15.18 21.60
N ALA A 140 -11.90 -14.49 21.78
CA ALA A 140 -11.55 -13.89 23.06
C ALA A 140 -10.89 -12.53 22.80
N GLN A 141 -11.62 -11.48 23.15
CA GLN A 141 -11.13 -10.10 23.24
C GLN A 141 -10.05 -10.02 24.32
N GLU A 142 -8.83 -9.59 23.97
CA GLU A 142 -7.98 -8.86 24.90
C GLU A 142 -7.24 -7.73 24.17
N THR A 143 -7.52 -6.52 24.66
CA THR A 143 -6.95 -5.24 24.27
C THR A 143 -5.45 -5.21 24.60
N THR A 144 -4.58 -5.43 23.62
CA THR A 144 -3.18 -4.98 23.62
C THR A 144 -2.70 -4.91 22.17
N GLU A 145 -2.67 -3.71 21.60
CA GLU A 145 -2.15 -3.46 20.25
C GLU A 145 -0.65 -3.74 20.20
N SER A 146 -0.32 -4.96 19.81
CA SER A 146 1.02 -5.36 19.41
C SER A 146 1.15 -5.25 17.88
N PRO A 147 2.36 -5.05 17.33
CA PRO A 147 2.59 -4.96 15.87
C PRO A 147 2.06 -6.15 15.07
N LEU A 148 1.87 -7.31 15.72
CA LEU A 148 1.29 -8.53 15.12
C LEU A 148 -0.18 -8.34 14.73
N THR A 149 -0.95 -7.58 15.53
CA THR A 149 -2.39 -7.36 15.31
C THR A 149 -2.69 -6.53 14.05
N LEU A 150 -1.81 -5.59 13.69
CA LEU A 150 -1.97 -4.74 12.50
C LEU A 150 -1.70 -5.51 11.21
N GLU A 151 -0.68 -6.36 11.19
CA GLU A 151 -0.36 -7.18 10.01
C GLU A 151 -1.43 -8.25 9.77
N ASP A 152 -1.98 -8.84 10.84
CA ASP A 152 -3.08 -9.80 10.74
C ASP A 152 -4.36 -9.15 10.19
N GLN A 153 -4.67 -7.93 10.64
CA GLN A 153 -5.80 -7.15 10.11
C GLN A 153 -5.58 -6.75 8.65
N ALA A 154 -4.38 -6.30 8.29
CA ALA A 154 -4.03 -5.98 6.89
C ALA A 154 -4.18 -7.21 5.98
N ARG A 155 -3.74 -8.38 6.45
CA ARG A 155 -3.89 -9.65 5.71
C ARG A 155 -5.36 -10.03 5.53
N LYS A 156 -6.20 -9.81 6.55
CA LYS A 156 -7.66 -10.06 6.48
C LYS A 156 -8.33 -9.15 5.44
N GLU A 157 -8.06 -7.86 5.46
CA GLU A 157 -8.61 -6.91 4.48
C GLU A 157 -8.10 -7.18 3.06
N ARG A 158 -6.83 -7.63 2.94
CA ARG A 158 -6.27 -8.12 1.66
C ARG A 158 -7.08 -9.29 1.11
N LEU A 159 -7.36 -10.29 1.93
CA LEU A 159 -8.17 -11.46 1.54
C LEU A 159 -9.61 -11.06 1.19
N LYS A 160 -10.22 -10.15 1.95
CA LYS A 160 -11.56 -9.62 1.68
C LYS A 160 -11.62 -8.93 0.32
N SER A 161 -10.64 -8.09 -0.01
CA SER A 161 -10.57 -7.41 -1.30
C SER A 161 -10.42 -8.39 -2.46
N LEU A 162 -9.64 -9.46 -2.28
CA LEU A 162 -9.49 -10.49 -3.30
C LEU A 162 -10.74 -11.37 -3.47
N SER A 163 -11.53 -11.55 -2.40
CA SER A 163 -12.73 -12.41 -2.42
C SER A 163 -13.79 -11.94 -3.42
N MET A 164 -13.78 -10.66 -3.80
CA MET A 164 -14.67 -10.12 -4.84
C MET A 164 -14.49 -10.80 -6.21
N PHE A 165 -13.33 -11.43 -6.43
CA PHE A 165 -13.00 -12.14 -7.68
C PHE A 165 -13.38 -13.63 -7.66
N GLY A 166 -13.94 -14.12 -6.55
CA GLY A 166 -14.46 -15.48 -6.37
C GLY A 166 -13.85 -16.22 -5.17
N VAL A 167 -14.44 -17.37 -4.83
CA VAL A 167 -14.05 -18.21 -3.67
C VAL A 167 -12.62 -18.73 -3.78
N LEU A 168 -12.14 -19.00 -4.99
CA LEU A 168 -10.76 -19.43 -5.25
C LEU A 168 -10.01 -18.36 -6.04
N VAL A 169 -9.24 -17.55 -5.31
CA VAL A 169 -8.42 -16.49 -5.89
C VAL A 169 -7.18 -17.08 -6.56
N CYS A 170 -7.02 -16.82 -7.86
CA CYS A 170 -5.86 -17.27 -8.64
C CYS A 170 -4.55 -16.79 -7.99
N PRO A 171 -3.53 -17.66 -7.84
CA PRO A 171 -2.22 -17.27 -7.30
C PRO A 171 -1.58 -16.08 -8.03
N LYS A 172 -1.81 -15.94 -9.34
CA LYS A 172 -1.30 -14.81 -10.14
C LYS A 172 -1.97 -13.49 -9.76
N LEU A 173 -3.23 -13.51 -9.35
CA LEU A 173 -3.91 -12.29 -8.89
C LEU A 173 -3.37 -11.84 -7.53
N ARG A 174 -3.09 -12.81 -6.65
CA ARG A 174 -2.42 -12.55 -5.36
C ARG A 174 -1.03 -11.96 -5.55
N ALA A 175 -0.23 -12.55 -6.44
CA ALA A 175 1.09 -12.03 -6.78
C ALA A 175 0.99 -10.60 -7.35
N ALA A 176 0.05 -10.36 -8.26
CA ALA A 176 -0.16 -9.02 -8.83
C ALA A 176 -0.49 -7.98 -7.75
N GLN A 177 -1.35 -8.33 -6.79
CA GLN A 177 -1.65 -7.45 -5.64
C GLN A 177 -0.39 -7.14 -4.84
N SER A 178 0.41 -8.15 -4.46
CA SER A 178 1.68 -7.94 -3.76
C SER A 178 2.63 -7.03 -4.55
N SER A 179 2.78 -7.26 -5.85
CA SER A 179 3.62 -6.45 -6.73
C SER A 179 3.17 -4.99 -6.77
N PHE A 180 1.86 -4.72 -6.82
CA PHE A 180 1.33 -3.35 -6.77
C PHE A 180 1.46 -2.70 -5.38
N GLU A 181 1.32 -3.47 -4.30
CA GLU A 181 1.57 -2.96 -2.94
C GLU A 181 3.03 -2.54 -2.76
N THR A 182 3.98 -3.37 -3.19
CA THR A 182 5.41 -3.00 -3.20
C THR A 182 5.67 -1.80 -4.11
N ALA A 183 4.97 -1.68 -5.24
CA ALA A 183 5.05 -0.49 -6.09
C ALA A 183 4.55 0.77 -5.37
N LEU A 184 3.51 0.68 -4.53
CA LEU A 184 3.04 1.82 -3.74
C LEU A 184 4.06 2.23 -2.66
N GLU A 185 4.67 1.27 -1.97
CA GLU A 185 5.74 1.53 -0.99
C GLU A 185 6.92 2.27 -1.65
N THR A 186 7.42 1.71 -2.74
CA THR A 186 8.53 2.32 -3.49
C THR A 186 8.14 3.67 -4.07
N LEU A 187 6.89 3.90 -4.48
CA LEU A 187 6.42 5.20 -4.95
C LEU A 187 6.46 6.26 -3.84
N VAL A 188 6.13 5.91 -2.60
CA VAL A 188 6.26 6.82 -1.46
C VAL A 188 7.73 7.15 -1.20
N GLU A 189 8.62 6.17 -1.26
CA GLU A 189 10.06 6.41 -1.17
C GLU A 189 10.58 7.31 -2.30
N VAL A 190 10.12 7.10 -3.53
CA VAL A 190 10.42 7.98 -4.69
C VAL A 190 9.97 9.41 -4.41
N ALA A 191 8.77 9.61 -3.87
CA ALA A 191 8.25 10.94 -3.55
C ALA A 191 9.11 11.63 -2.48
N ASN A 192 9.46 10.90 -1.42
CA ASN A 192 10.34 11.40 -0.36
C ASN A 192 11.74 11.74 -0.89
N LYS A 193 12.34 10.84 -1.70
CA LYS A 193 13.65 11.11 -2.31
C LYS A 193 13.64 12.22 -3.32
N ARG A 194 12.53 12.42 -4.03
CA ARG A 194 12.37 13.58 -4.91
C ARG A 194 12.35 14.88 -4.11
N ALA A 195 11.70 14.91 -2.94
CA ALA A 195 11.73 16.07 -2.07
C ALA A 195 13.16 16.36 -1.56
N ASP A 196 13.89 15.33 -1.12
CA ASP A 196 15.31 15.43 -0.74
C ASP A 196 16.17 15.98 -1.88
N LEU A 197 15.97 15.47 -3.09
CA LEU A 197 16.71 15.86 -4.30
C LEU A 197 16.49 17.34 -4.64
N LEU A 198 15.23 17.79 -4.62
CA LEU A 198 14.89 19.19 -4.91
C LEU A 198 15.52 20.13 -3.89
N ASN A 199 15.50 19.75 -2.62
CA ASN A 199 16.16 20.49 -1.55
C ASN A 199 17.69 20.58 -1.76
N ALA A 200 18.36 19.45 -2.02
CA ALA A 200 19.80 19.44 -2.31
C ALA A 200 20.14 20.31 -3.53
N TYR A 201 19.29 20.29 -4.57
CA TYR A 201 19.44 21.13 -5.74
C TYR A 201 19.32 22.63 -5.40
N ASP A 202 18.33 23.01 -4.59
CA ASP A 202 18.16 24.39 -4.16
C ASP A 202 19.36 24.88 -3.34
N GLN A 203 19.91 24.05 -2.44
CA GLN A 203 21.12 24.38 -1.67
C GLN A 203 22.34 24.67 -2.57
N VAL A 204 22.59 23.81 -3.56
CA VAL A 204 23.67 24.03 -4.55
C VAL A 204 23.42 25.30 -5.36
N ARG A 205 22.17 25.53 -5.78
CA ARG A 205 21.81 26.72 -6.57
C ARG A 205 22.02 28.02 -5.79
N GLU A 206 21.60 28.08 -4.53
CA GLU A 206 21.80 29.27 -3.71
C GLU A 206 23.29 29.53 -3.44
N HIS A 207 24.08 28.48 -3.18
CA HIS A 207 25.53 28.61 -3.03
C HIS A 207 26.22 29.16 -4.30
N MET A 208 25.78 28.74 -5.50
CA MET A 208 26.29 29.26 -6.77
C MET A 208 25.93 30.74 -7.01
N LYS A 209 24.85 31.24 -6.40
CA LYS A 209 24.48 32.66 -6.48
C LYS A 209 25.29 33.51 -5.52
N THR A 210 25.65 33.00 -4.35
CA THR A 210 26.42 33.73 -3.33
C THR A 210 27.92 33.81 -3.64
N THR A 211 28.45 32.90 -4.48
CA THR A 211 29.85 32.92 -4.95
C THR A 211 30.10 33.86 -6.14
N LYS A 212 29.11 34.66 -6.55
CA LYS A 212 29.15 35.54 -7.71
C LYS A 212 29.14 37.02 -7.31
#